data_AF-A0A414WXJ3-F1
#
_entry.id   AF-A0A414WXJ3-F1
#
_cell.length_a   1.000
_cell.length_b   1.000
_cell.length_c   1.000
_cell.angle_alpha   90.00
_cell.angle_beta   90.00
_cell.angle_gamma   90.00
#
_symmetry.space_group_name_H-M   'P 1'
#
loop_
_entity.id
_entity.type
_entity.pdbx_description
1 polymer ?
#
loop_
_entity_poly.entity_id
_entity_poly.type
_entity_poly.pdbx_seq_one_letter_code
_entity_poly.pdbx_strand_id
1 'polypeptide(L)'
;METEKYTNTIHLGRKIERVRRLRGMTQAELGDLLGITKQAVSKIEQTEKFDDERLGEIASALGVTVDGLKSFNEETILYNTNNFYENCGVKSAVSNTGNNQTFNSFPVEQVIEIFEKLLDKQKEEFETLKKEKK
;
A
#
# COMPACT_ATOMS: atom_id res chain seq x y z
N MET A 1 1.27 -13.66 14.51
CA MET A 1 1.25 -13.76 13.04
C MET A 1 2.64 -13.39 12.57
N GLU A 2 3.38 -14.35 12.05
CA GLU A 2 4.73 -14.11 11.54
C GLU A 2 4.60 -13.26 10.26
N THR A 3 5.20 -12.07 10.27
CA THR A 3 5.35 -11.27 9.06
C THR A 3 6.40 -11.95 8.20
N GLU A 4 5.96 -12.64 7.15
CA GLU A 4 6.86 -13.21 6.15
C GLU A 4 7.75 -12.08 5.61
N LYS A 5 9.06 -12.20 5.86
CA LYS A 5 10.06 -11.34 5.23
C LYS A 5 9.94 -11.55 3.73
N TYR A 6 9.39 -10.56 3.02
CA TYR A 6 9.45 -10.50 1.57
C TYR A 6 10.93 -10.42 1.18
N THR A 7 11.50 -11.57 0.88
CA THR A 7 12.82 -11.65 0.29
C THR A 7 12.72 -10.93 -1.05
N ASN A 8 13.51 -9.88 -1.21
CA ASN A 8 13.67 -9.09 -2.42
C ASN A 8 14.41 -9.93 -3.50
N THR A 9 13.94 -11.15 -3.70
CA THR A 9 14.47 -12.17 -4.59
C THR A 9 13.84 -11.99 -5.94
N ILE A 10 14.65 -12.11 -6.98
CA ILE A 10 14.35 -11.98 -8.42
C ILE A 10 13.50 -13.19 -8.88
N HIS A 11 12.47 -13.54 -8.11
CA HIS A 11 11.62 -14.69 -8.38
C HIS A 11 10.46 -14.23 -9.26
N LEU A 12 10.61 -14.40 -10.57
CA LEU A 12 9.63 -13.95 -11.56
C LEU A 12 8.25 -14.61 -11.35
N GLY A 13 8.20 -15.88 -10.94
CA GLY A 13 6.96 -16.57 -10.60
C GLY A 13 6.12 -15.88 -9.52
N ARG A 14 6.75 -15.38 -8.44
CA ARG A 14 6.06 -14.62 -7.39
C ARG A 14 5.53 -13.28 -7.89
N LYS A 15 6.26 -12.62 -8.80
CA LYS A 15 5.81 -11.39 -9.46
C LYS A 15 4.59 -11.66 -10.35
N ILE A 16 4.63 -12.74 -11.13
CA ILE A 16 3.50 -13.23 -11.95
C ILE A 16 2.27 -13.48 -11.08
N GLU A 17 2.44 -14.20 -9.96
CA GLU A 17 1.35 -14.45 -9.02
C GLU A 17 0.73 -13.15 -8.50
N ARG A 18 1.57 -12.20 -8.06
CA ARG A 18 1.11 -10.93 -7.51
C ARG A 18 0.36 -10.10 -8.55
N VAL A 19 0.92 -9.97 -9.75
CA VAL A 19 0.27 -9.26 -10.87
C VAL A 19 -1.06 -9.93 -11.23
N ARG A 20 -1.11 -11.27 -11.31
CA ARG A 20 -2.35 -12.02 -11.58
C ARG A 20 -3.43 -11.71 -10.54
N ARG A 21 -3.07 -11.74 -9.25
CA ARG A 21 -4.00 -11.42 -8.16
C ARG A 21 -4.48 -9.96 -8.23
N LEU A 22 -3.59 -9.02 -8.54
CA LEU A 22 -3.96 -7.61 -8.72
C LEU A 22 -4.90 -7.38 -9.91
N ARG A 23 -4.78 -8.21 -10.96
CA ARG A 23 -5.74 -8.25 -12.08
C ARG A 23 -7.07 -8.92 -11.74
N GLY A 24 -7.23 -9.46 -10.53
CA GLY A 24 -8.44 -10.18 -10.13
C GLY A 24 -8.62 -11.53 -10.81
N MET A 25 -7.56 -12.08 -11.43
CA MET A 25 -7.63 -13.34 -12.17
C MET A 25 -7.32 -14.54 -11.28
N THR A 26 -8.05 -15.64 -11.45
CA THR A 26 -7.75 -16.95 -10.90
C THR A 26 -6.65 -17.65 -11.71
N GLN A 27 -6.01 -18.68 -11.12
CA GLN A 27 -5.06 -19.51 -11.86
C GLN A 27 -5.69 -20.26 -13.04
N ALA A 28 -6.99 -20.56 -12.97
CA ALA A 28 -7.70 -21.24 -14.07
C ALA A 28 -7.87 -20.28 -15.25
N GLU A 29 -8.32 -19.05 -15.01
CA GLU A 29 -8.48 -18.03 -16.05
C GLU A 29 -7.15 -17.68 -16.74
N LEU A 30 -6.06 -17.54 -15.98
CA LEU A 30 -4.73 -17.36 -16.60
C LEU A 30 -4.31 -18.60 -17.41
N GLY A 31 -4.67 -19.79 -16.94
CA GLY A 31 -4.43 -21.04 -17.65
C GLY A 31 -5.17 -21.08 -18.98
N ASP A 32 -6.45 -20.69 -19.00
CA ASP A 32 -7.27 -20.63 -20.20
C ASP A 32 -6.69 -19.65 -21.23
N LEU A 33 -6.19 -18.49 -20.80
CA LEU A 33 -5.52 -17.51 -21.67
C LEU A 33 -4.20 -18.05 -22.27
N LEU A 34 -3.47 -18.86 -21.50
CA LEU A 34 -2.19 -19.45 -21.92
C LEU A 34 -2.37 -20.82 -22.61
N GLY A 35 -3.59 -21.35 -22.70
CA GLY A 35 -3.87 -22.70 -23.21
C GLY A 35 -3.26 -23.83 -22.36
N ILE A 36 -3.10 -23.60 -21.05
CA ILE A 36 -2.50 -24.56 -20.12
C ILE A 36 -3.40 -24.83 -18.92
N THR A 37 -3.10 -25.91 -18.18
CA THR A 37 -3.87 -26.26 -16.98
C THR A 37 -3.60 -25.31 -15.81
N LYS A 38 -4.58 -25.17 -14.90
CA LYS A 38 -4.41 -24.48 -13.61
C LYS A 38 -3.15 -24.96 -12.85
N GLN A 39 -2.88 -26.26 -12.87
CA GLN A 39 -1.72 -26.86 -12.21
C GLN A 39 -0.41 -26.40 -12.85
N ALA A 40 -0.39 -26.24 -14.18
CA ALA A 40 0.76 -25.66 -14.88
C ALA A 40 0.98 -24.20 -14.49
N VAL A 41 -0.08 -23.40 -14.34
CA VAL A 41 0.02 -22.03 -13.82
C VAL A 41 0.61 -22.01 -12.40
N SER A 42 0.17 -22.91 -11.52
CA SER A 42 0.75 -23.01 -10.18
C SER A 42 2.25 -23.32 -10.22
N LYS A 43 2.72 -24.12 -11.18
CA LYS A 43 4.16 -24.40 -11.36
C LYS A 43 4.91 -23.19 -11.90
N ILE A 44 4.31 -22.43 -12.82
CA ILE A 44 4.84 -21.15 -13.32
C ILE A 44 5.06 -20.21 -12.13
N GLU A 45 4.09 -20.05 -11.24
CA GLU A 45 4.21 -19.14 -10.08
C GLU A 45 5.33 -19.54 -9.10
N GLN A 46 5.67 -20.83 -9.04
CA GLN A 46 6.78 -21.36 -8.23
C GLN A 46 8.13 -21.34 -8.95
N THR A 47 8.17 -20.91 -10.21
CA THR A 47 9.40 -20.88 -11.02
C THR A 47 10.12 -19.54 -10.84
N GLU A 48 11.41 -19.60 -10.52
CA GLU A 48 12.20 -18.39 -10.23
C GLU A 48 12.59 -17.63 -11.49
N LYS A 49 12.94 -18.33 -12.57
CA LYS A 49 13.45 -17.77 -13.82
C LYS A 49 12.71 -18.32 -15.04
N PHE A 50 12.52 -17.46 -16.04
CA PHE A 50 11.91 -17.80 -17.32
C PHE A 50 12.83 -17.39 -18.45
N ASP A 51 12.74 -18.11 -19.56
CA ASP A 51 13.16 -17.64 -20.86
C ASP A 51 12.32 -16.42 -21.30
N ASP A 52 12.93 -15.54 -22.08
CA ASP A 52 12.29 -14.27 -22.47
C ASP A 52 11.04 -14.48 -23.35
N GLU A 53 11.00 -15.56 -24.14
CA GLU A 53 9.85 -15.93 -24.97
C GLU A 53 8.65 -16.29 -24.09
N ARG A 54 8.82 -17.26 -23.17
CA ARG A 54 7.75 -17.67 -22.25
C ARG A 54 7.30 -16.55 -21.33
N LEU A 55 8.23 -15.71 -20.88
CA LEU A 55 7.90 -14.53 -20.07
C LEU A 55 7.09 -13.51 -20.88
N GLY A 56 7.37 -13.36 -22.18
CA GLY A 56 6.58 -12.56 -23.12
C GLY A 56 5.14 -13.02 -23.24
N GLU A 57 4.93 -14.33 -23.42
CA GLU A 57 3.59 -14.92 -23.48
C GLU A 57 2.79 -14.67 -22.19
N ILE A 58 3.43 -14.88 -21.03
CA ILE A 58 2.80 -14.65 -19.72
C ILE A 58 2.47 -13.17 -19.52
N ALA A 59 3.38 -12.25 -19.86
CA ALA A 59 3.15 -10.82 -19.75
C ALA A 59 1.99 -10.36 -20.64
N SER A 60 1.91 -10.89 -21.87
CA SER A 60 0.82 -10.63 -22.81
C SER A 60 -0.53 -11.11 -22.27
N ALA A 61 -0.59 -12.34 -21.74
CA ALA A 61 -1.80 -12.88 -21.11
C ALA A 61 -2.26 -12.07 -19.89
N LEU A 62 -1.31 -11.52 -19.12
CA LEU A 62 -1.59 -10.63 -17.98
C LEU A 62 -1.89 -9.17 -18.39
N GLY A 63 -1.76 -8.85 -19.67
CA GLY A 63 -1.95 -7.50 -20.22
C GLY A 63 -0.91 -6.48 -19.72
N VAL A 64 0.31 -6.91 -19.41
CA VAL A 64 1.41 -6.06 -18.93
C VAL A 64 2.61 -6.14 -19.88
N THR A 65 3.55 -5.20 -19.76
CA THR A 65 4.83 -5.29 -20.48
C THR A 65 5.79 -6.24 -19.75
N VAL A 66 6.68 -6.89 -20.51
CA VAL A 66 7.73 -7.76 -19.93
C VAL A 66 8.60 -6.98 -18.95
N ASP A 67 8.99 -5.75 -19.30
CA ASP A 67 9.79 -4.88 -18.44
C ASP A 67 9.03 -4.47 -17.18
N GLY A 68 7.73 -4.19 -17.30
CA GLY A 68 6.85 -3.91 -16.16
C GLY A 68 6.77 -5.10 -15.21
N LEU A 69 6.69 -6.32 -15.73
CA LEU A 69 6.66 -7.55 -14.93
C LEU A 69 8.03 -7.84 -14.27
N LYS A 70 9.15 -7.60 -14.98
CA LYS A 70 10.51 -7.74 -14.44
C LYS A 70 10.80 -6.72 -13.34
N SER A 71 10.39 -5.47 -13.54
CA SER A 71 10.57 -4.35 -12.59
C SER A 71 9.52 -4.32 -11.48
N PHE A 72 8.48 -5.15 -11.56
CA PHE A 72 7.40 -5.19 -10.58
C PHE A 72 7.95 -5.32 -9.15
N ASN A 73 7.56 -4.36 -8.31
CA ASN A 73 7.79 -4.35 -6.88
C ASN A 73 6.51 -3.85 -6.20
N GLU A 74 6.01 -4.64 -5.26
CA GLU A 74 4.77 -4.35 -4.54
C GLU A 74 4.86 -3.06 -3.70
N GLU A 75 6.01 -2.79 -3.09
CA GLU A 75 6.24 -1.57 -2.31
C GLU A 75 6.12 -0.32 -3.19
N THR A 76 6.64 -0.40 -4.42
CA THR A 76 6.55 0.67 -5.41
C THR A 76 5.10 0.92 -5.84
N ILE A 77 4.26 -0.14 -5.93
CA ILE A 77 2.84 0.01 -6.26
C ILE A 77 2.07 0.65 -5.11
N LEU A 78 2.31 0.24 -3.87
CA LEU A 78 1.67 0.85 -2.70
C LEU A 78 2.03 2.35 -2.60
N TYR A 79 3.31 2.68 -2.82
CA TYR A 79 3.77 4.06 -2.87
C TYR A 79 3.11 4.86 -4.00
N ASN A 80 3.07 4.33 -5.22
CA ASN A 80 2.47 5.01 -6.37
C ASN A 80 0.94 5.11 -6.27
N THR A 81 0.27 4.17 -5.62
CA THR A 81 -1.19 4.23 -5.41
C THR A 81 -1.54 5.31 -4.40
N ASN A 82 -0.77 5.40 -3.31
CA ASN A 82 -0.94 6.45 -2.29
C ASN A 82 -0.56 7.84 -2.82
N ASN A 83 0.42 7.92 -3.72
CA ASN A 83 0.95 9.17 -4.29
C ASN A 83 0.64 9.31 -5.79
N PHE A 84 -0.47 8.74 -6.26
CA PHE A 84 -0.84 8.68 -7.69
C PHE A 84 -0.88 10.08 -8.32
N TYR A 85 -1.35 11.07 -7.55
CA TYR A 85 -1.44 12.46 -7.98
C TYR A 85 -0.07 13.15 -8.16
N GLU A 86 0.98 12.70 -7.48
CA GLU A 86 2.32 13.28 -7.60
C GLU A 86 3.09 12.76 -8.82
N ASN A 87 2.87 11.50 -9.21
CA ASN A 87 3.62 10.85 -10.29
C ASN A 87 2.98 10.93 -11.68
N CYS A 88 1.68 11.26 -11.79
CA CYS A 88 1.00 11.26 -13.09
C CYS A 88 1.24 12.53 -13.94
N GLY A 89 1.94 13.55 -13.44
CA GLY A 89 2.20 14.79 -14.21
C GLY A 89 0.93 15.55 -14.63
N VAL A 90 -0.25 15.10 -14.17
CA VAL A 90 -1.53 15.74 -14.38
C VAL A 90 -1.57 16.98 -13.50
N LYS A 91 -1.12 18.11 -14.06
CA LYS A 91 -1.51 19.42 -13.56
C LYS A 91 -2.99 19.61 -13.86
N SER A 92 -3.85 18.97 -13.06
CA SER A 92 -5.27 19.28 -13.11
C SER A 92 -5.41 20.77 -12.82
N ALA A 93 -5.90 21.54 -13.79
CA ALA A 93 -6.24 22.96 -13.59
C ALA A 93 -7.38 23.15 -12.56
N VAL A 94 -7.87 22.05 -11.96
CA VAL A 94 -8.83 21.99 -10.85
C VAL A 94 -8.18 21.35 -9.62
N SER A 95 -6.86 21.54 -9.42
CA SER A 95 -6.16 21.15 -8.19
C SER A 95 -6.39 22.17 -7.06
N ASN A 96 -7.65 22.42 -6.71
CA ASN A 96 -8.01 23.19 -5.50
C ASN A 96 -8.94 22.42 -4.55
N THR A 97 -9.12 21.11 -4.71
CA THR A 97 -9.83 20.29 -3.71
C THR A 97 -9.35 18.86 -3.78
N GLY A 98 -8.52 18.46 -2.82
CA GLY A 98 -7.94 17.11 -2.78
C GLY A 98 -6.56 17.04 -2.17
N ASN A 99 -6.19 18.03 -1.35
CA ASN A 99 -5.15 17.89 -0.35
C ASN A 99 -5.57 16.76 0.59
N ASN A 100 -5.21 15.51 0.28
CA ASN A 100 -5.06 14.48 1.29
C ASN A 100 -3.74 14.70 2.05
N GLN A 101 -3.51 15.95 2.46
CA GLN A 101 -2.88 16.14 3.74
C GLN A 101 -3.91 15.65 4.73
N THR A 102 -3.73 14.42 5.20
CA THR A 102 -4.28 14.00 6.47
C THR A 102 -3.68 14.94 7.50
N PHE A 103 -4.25 16.14 7.61
CA PHE A 103 -4.01 17.07 8.67
C PHE A 103 -4.58 16.41 9.92
N ASN A 104 -3.81 15.50 10.50
CA ASN A 104 -3.76 15.35 11.95
C ASN A 104 -3.04 16.58 12.55
N SER A 105 -3.33 17.79 12.05
CA SER A 105 -3.07 19.00 12.79
C SER A 105 -4.21 19.11 13.77
N PHE A 106 -4.05 18.41 14.90
CA PHE A 106 -4.68 18.90 16.11
C PHE A 106 -4.09 20.29 16.33
N PRO A 107 -4.90 21.35 16.37
CA PRO A 107 -4.42 22.69 16.64
C PRO A 107 -3.74 22.69 18.01
N VAL A 108 -2.40 22.73 17.99
CA VAL A 108 -1.57 22.55 19.19
C VAL A 108 -1.91 23.64 20.21
N GLU A 109 -2.25 24.85 19.74
CA GLU A 109 -2.74 25.92 20.61
C GLU A 109 -4.01 25.54 21.38
N GLN A 110 -4.99 24.87 20.75
CA GLN A 110 -6.23 24.46 21.44
C GLN A 110 -5.95 23.35 22.46
N VAL A 111 -5.01 22.46 22.16
CA VAL A 111 -4.57 21.41 23.09
C VAL A 111 -3.90 22.03 24.31
N ILE A 112 -3.01 23.01 24.11
CA ILE A 112 -2.35 23.74 25.19
C ILE A 112 -3.38 24.47 26.07
N GLU A 113 -4.34 25.18 25.46
CA GLU A 113 -5.38 25.90 26.18
C GLU A 113 -6.23 24.96 27.07
N ILE A 114 -6.57 23.78 26.57
CA ILE A 114 -7.31 22.76 27.34
C ILE A 114 -6.48 22.29 28.54
N PHE A 115 -5.17 22.03 28.35
CA PHE A 115 -4.29 21.60 29.43
C PHE A 115 -4.13 22.66 30.52
N GLU A 116 -4.00 23.93 30.15
CA GLU A 116 -3.92 25.03 31.12
C GLU A 116 -5.19 25.14 31.97
N LYS A 117 -6.37 25.09 31.33
CA LYS A 117 -7.66 25.09 32.05
C LYS A 117 -7.84 23.91 33.00
N LEU A 118 -7.39 22.72 32.61
CA LEU A 118 -7.43 21.55 33.48
C LEU A 118 -6.51 21.71 34.69
N LEU A 119 -5.32 22.28 34.49
CA LEU A 119 -4.35 22.51 35.57
C LEU A 119 -4.86 23.53 36.58
N ASP A 120 -5.52 24.59 36.11
CA ASP A 120 -6.11 25.60 36.99
C ASP A 120 -7.26 25.03 37.81
N LYS A 121 -8.15 24.23 37.19
CA LYS A 121 -9.22 23.53 37.91
C LYS A 121 -8.68 22.59 39.00
N GLN A 122 -7.60 21.86 38.71
CA GLN A 122 -6.95 21.00 39.71
C GLN A 122 -6.38 21.80 40.90
N LYS A 123 -5.81 22.98 40.65
CA LYS A 123 -5.31 23.86 41.72
C LYS A 123 -6.44 24.43 42.57
N GLU A 124 -7.55 24.83 41.96
CA GLU A 124 -8.74 25.31 42.69
C GLU A 124 -9.35 24.22 43.57
N GLU A 125 -9.49 23.00 43.05
CA GLU A 125 -9.93 21.83 43.82
C GLU A 125 -8.96 21.52 44.99
N PHE A 126 -7.65 21.64 44.77
CA PHE A 126 -6.67 21.42 45.84
C PHE A 126 -6.75 22.49 46.94
N GLU A 127 -6.91 23.76 46.58
CA GLU A 127 -7.00 24.86 47.54
C GLU A 127 -8.33 24.86 48.32
N THR A 128 -9.44 24.44 47.70
CA THR A 128 -10.71 24.22 48.41
C THR A 128 -10.59 23.09 49.42
N LEU A 129 -10.03 21.93 49.02
CA LEU A 129 -9.78 20.79 49.92
C LEU A 129 -8.82 21.15 51.07
N LYS A 130 -7.84 22.01 50.83
CA LYS A 130 -6.91 22.50 51.87
C LYS A 130 -7.57 23.42 52.89
N LYS A 131 -8.57 24.19 52.46
CA LYS A 131 -9.39 25.04 53.34
C LYS A 131 -10.40 24.21 54.16
N GLU A 132 -10.92 23.13 53.59
CA GLU A 132 -11.84 22.21 54.28
C GLU A 132 -11.14 21.32 55.33
N LYS A 133 -9.82 21.08 55.18
CA LYS A 133 -9.01 20.31 56.14
C LYS A 133 -8.45 21.14 57.30
N LYS A 134 -8.79 22.42 57.41
CA LYS A 134 -8.29 23.33 58.45
C LYS A 134 -9.42 23.78 59.37
#